data_AF-A0A653N2D2-F1
#
_entry.id   AF-A0A653N2D2-F1
#
_cell.length_a   1.000
_cell.length_b   1.000
_cell.length_c   1.000
_cell.angle_alpha   90.00
_cell.angle_beta   90.00
_cell.angle_gamma   90.00
#
_symmetry.space_group_name_H-M   'P 1'
#
loop_
_entity.id
_entity.type
_entity.pdbx_description
1 polymer ?
#
loop_
_entity_poly.entity_id
_entity_poly.type
_entity_poly.pdbx_seq_one_letter_code
_entity_poly.pdbx_strand_id
1 'polypeptide(L)'
;MNDYAIFVKKFYIKSGIDLNLYKEAQMKRRMVALREKKGYASFLEYLKAMDTDRQLYEEFLDRMTINVSEFYRNPIRWQQLEEDILPHLIRSSQGKLRVWSAACSTGEEPYSLAMLLSKHLAPSQFSIMATDLDDVVIEKAKQGKYHERALIDLPEEFQKRYFTRRGDDYYISDEIKQLVTFKKHNLLADVYERNFDLIVCRNVLIYFTEEAKEKVYTSFQRALRPGGMLFVGGTEQIFQPKRYGYAMKQSFFYEKMDG
;
A
#
# COMPACT_ATOMS: atom_id res chain seq x y z
N MET A 1 30.04 -18.36 -1.06
CA MET A 1 28.95 -17.34 -0.97
C MET A 1 27.72 -18.08 -0.44
N ASN A 2 27.02 -17.56 0.57
CA ASN A 2 25.88 -18.25 1.22
C ASN A 2 24.74 -18.48 0.20
N ASP A 3 24.07 -19.65 0.22
CA ASP A 3 22.93 -20.03 -0.64
C ASP A 3 21.89 -18.90 -0.75
N TYR A 4 21.51 -18.32 0.39
CA TYR A 4 20.58 -17.18 0.45
C TYR A 4 21.12 -15.92 -0.24
N ALA A 5 22.41 -15.62 -0.14
CA ALA A 5 23.00 -14.44 -0.78
C ALA A 5 23.03 -14.58 -2.31
N ILE A 6 23.27 -15.79 -2.82
CA ILE A 6 23.20 -16.07 -4.26
C ILE A 6 21.75 -15.98 -4.73
N PHE A 7 20.81 -16.52 -3.94
CA PHE A 7 19.38 -16.41 -4.19
C PHE A 7 18.95 -14.94 -4.32
N VAL A 8 19.29 -14.08 -3.36
CA VAL A 8 18.91 -12.65 -3.38
C VAL A 8 19.39 -11.98 -4.66
N LYS A 9 20.65 -12.21 -5.06
CA LYS A 9 21.21 -11.65 -6.31
C LYS A 9 20.46 -12.13 -7.55
N LYS A 10 20.23 -13.43 -7.67
CA LYS A 10 19.52 -14.01 -8.83
C LYS A 10 18.06 -13.58 -8.87
N PHE A 11 17.41 -13.53 -7.71
CA PHE A 11 16.03 -13.06 -7.60
C PHE A 11 15.92 -11.61 -8.05
N TYR A 12 16.83 -10.73 -7.62
CA TYR A 12 16.85 -9.33 -8.08
C TYR A 12 16.96 -9.21 -9.60
N ILE A 13 17.87 -9.98 -10.23
CA ILE A 13 18.02 -9.98 -11.70
C ILE A 13 16.73 -10.42 -12.40
N LYS A 14 15.99 -11.38 -11.82
CA LYS A 14 14.74 -11.92 -12.38
C LYS A 14 13.56 -10.97 -12.19
N SER A 15 13.40 -10.41 -10.99
CA SER A 15 12.17 -9.74 -10.56
C SER A 15 12.26 -8.21 -10.51
N GLY A 16 13.48 -7.65 -10.51
CA GLY A 16 13.72 -6.24 -10.21
C GLY A 16 13.54 -5.87 -8.73
N ILE A 17 13.26 -6.84 -7.85
CA ILE A 17 13.03 -6.60 -6.42
C ILE A 17 14.32 -6.89 -5.64
N ASP A 18 14.91 -5.85 -5.07
CA ASP A 18 16.10 -6.00 -4.23
C ASP A 18 15.71 -6.33 -2.78
N LEU A 19 15.88 -7.61 -2.42
CA LEU A 19 15.57 -8.09 -1.07
C LEU A 19 16.51 -7.53 0.01
N ASN A 20 17.66 -6.94 -0.36
CA ASN A 20 18.55 -6.29 0.61
C ASN A 20 17.96 -4.97 1.14
N LEU A 21 16.97 -4.40 0.44
CA LEU A 21 16.23 -3.23 0.90
C LEU A 21 15.14 -3.58 1.92
N TYR A 22 14.96 -4.87 2.21
CA TYR A 22 14.08 -5.39 3.25
C TYR A 22 14.88 -5.86 4.46
N LYS A 23 14.26 -5.89 5.64
CA LYS A 23 14.89 -6.41 6.86
C LYS A 23 15.20 -7.89 6.73
N GLU A 24 16.49 -8.19 6.50
CA GLU A 24 16.96 -9.52 6.12
C GLU A 24 16.45 -10.64 7.05
N ALA A 25 16.62 -10.48 8.37
CA ALA A 25 16.28 -11.53 9.34
C ALA A 25 14.80 -11.94 9.30
N GLN A 26 13.90 -10.97 9.14
CA GLN A 26 12.45 -11.19 9.08
C GLN A 26 12.05 -11.77 7.72
N MET A 27 12.58 -11.19 6.65
CA MET A 27 12.32 -11.61 5.27
C MET A 27 12.79 -13.05 5.04
N LYS A 28 14.06 -13.34 5.35
CA LYS A 28 14.65 -14.67 5.26
C LYS A 28 13.85 -15.71 6.02
N ARG A 29 13.44 -15.43 7.26
CA ARG A 29 12.62 -16.36 8.06
C ARG A 29 11.31 -16.73 7.38
N ARG A 30 10.59 -15.75 6.81
CA ARG A 30 9.32 -15.98 6.12
C ARG A 30 9.50 -16.81 4.86
N MET A 31 10.58 -16.56 4.12
CA MET A 31 10.88 -17.28 2.89
C MET A 31 11.39 -18.70 3.16
N VAL A 32 12.20 -18.91 4.21
CA VAL A 32 12.60 -20.25 4.67
C VAL A 32 11.36 -21.09 4.98
N ALA A 33 10.44 -20.55 5.78
CA ALA A 33 9.21 -21.25 6.13
C ALA A 33 8.33 -21.59 4.91
N LEU A 34 8.25 -20.70 3.91
CA LEU A 34 7.53 -21.00 2.67
C LEU A 34 8.22 -22.07 1.84
N ARG A 35 9.53 -21.92 1.63
CA ARG A 35 10.38 -22.87 0.90
C ARG A 35 10.25 -24.29 1.46
N GLU A 36 10.34 -24.43 2.79
CA GLU A 36 10.22 -25.71 3.49
C GLU A 36 8.81 -26.28 3.37
N LYS A 37 7.77 -25.45 3.52
CA LYS A 37 6.38 -25.86 3.27
C LYS A 37 6.17 -26.39 1.85
N LYS A 38 6.92 -25.86 0.87
CA LYS A 38 6.89 -26.29 -0.53
C LYS A 38 7.85 -27.46 -0.84
N GLY A 39 8.60 -27.93 0.15
CA GLY A 39 9.44 -29.13 0.04
C GLY A 39 10.82 -28.92 -0.61
N TYR A 40 11.31 -27.67 -0.70
CA TYR A 40 12.62 -27.39 -1.31
C TYR A 40 13.75 -27.33 -0.27
N ALA A 41 14.87 -27.99 -0.55
CA ALA A 41 15.98 -28.14 0.39
C ALA A 41 16.95 -26.95 0.41
N SER A 42 17.01 -26.16 -0.67
CA SER A 42 17.83 -24.94 -0.81
C SER A 42 17.04 -23.78 -1.44
N PHE A 43 17.48 -22.54 -1.23
CA PHE A 43 16.88 -21.39 -1.91
C PHE A 43 17.12 -21.43 -3.42
N LEU A 44 18.27 -21.96 -3.85
CA LEU A 44 18.58 -22.08 -5.28
C LEU A 44 17.70 -23.12 -5.99
N GLU A 45 17.40 -24.25 -5.34
CA GLU A 45 16.41 -25.20 -5.86
C GLU A 45 15.03 -24.56 -5.97
N TYR A 46 14.62 -23.83 -4.93
CA TYR A 46 13.32 -23.17 -4.94
C TYR A 46 13.23 -22.10 -6.02
N LEU A 47 14.29 -21.32 -6.23
CA LEU A 47 14.36 -20.34 -7.31
C LEU A 47 14.25 -21.00 -8.68
N LYS A 48 14.97 -22.11 -8.90
CA LYS A 48 14.90 -22.87 -10.15
C LYS A 48 13.48 -23.39 -10.41
N ALA A 49 12.77 -23.82 -9.36
CA ALA A 49 11.36 -24.22 -9.51
C ALA A 49 10.46 -23.03 -9.87
N MET A 50 10.66 -21.86 -9.24
CA MET A 50 9.95 -20.61 -9.58
C MET A 50 10.24 -20.12 -11.01
N ASP A 51 11.32 -20.57 -11.66
CA ASP A 51 11.58 -20.25 -13.06
C ASP A 51 10.62 -20.98 -14.02
N THR A 52 10.11 -22.15 -13.63
CA THR A 52 9.23 -22.98 -14.46
C THR A 52 7.79 -23.01 -13.96
N ASP A 53 7.55 -22.60 -12.71
CA ASP A 53 6.23 -22.62 -12.08
C ASP A 53 5.81 -21.19 -11.66
N ARG A 54 4.90 -20.62 -12.44
CA ARG A 54 4.35 -19.28 -12.21
C ARG A 54 3.59 -19.19 -10.89
N GLN A 55 2.90 -20.25 -10.47
CA GLN A 55 2.15 -20.25 -9.22
C GLN A 55 3.10 -20.19 -8.02
N LEU A 56 4.22 -20.93 -8.05
CA LEU A 56 5.23 -20.84 -7.00
C LEU A 56 5.86 -19.44 -6.89
N TYR A 57 6.07 -18.78 -8.03
CA TYR A 57 6.57 -17.41 -8.06
C TYR A 57 5.56 -16.41 -7.49
N GLU A 58 4.29 -16.52 -7.85
CA GLU A 58 3.21 -15.68 -7.31
C GLU A 58 3.02 -15.88 -5.80
N GLU A 59 3.00 -17.13 -5.33
CA GLU A 59 2.92 -17.42 -3.90
C GLU A 59 4.12 -16.90 -3.11
N PHE A 60 5.29 -16.86 -3.76
CA PHE A 60 6.48 -16.27 -3.16
C PHE A 60 6.35 -14.75 -3.04
N LEU A 61 5.86 -14.07 -4.07
CA LEU A 61 5.57 -12.63 -4.02
C LEU A 61 4.53 -12.32 -2.94
N ASP A 62 3.41 -13.03 -2.91
CA ASP A 62 2.34 -12.86 -1.92
C ASP A 62 2.81 -13.14 -0.49
N ARG A 63 3.76 -14.06 -0.31
CA ARG A 63 4.37 -14.27 1.01
C ARG A 63 5.38 -13.18 1.35
N MET A 64 6.06 -12.60 0.38
CA MET A 64 7.03 -11.53 0.61
C MET A 64 6.32 -10.25 1.07
N THR A 65 5.28 -9.84 0.33
CA THR A 65 4.39 -8.73 0.70
C THR A 65 3.47 -9.19 1.83
N ILE A 66 3.19 -8.38 2.87
CA ILE A 66 2.24 -8.80 3.91
C ILE A 66 0.87 -8.27 3.51
N ASN A 67 0.08 -9.13 2.88
CA ASN A 67 -1.18 -8.74 2.25
C ASN A 67 -2.40 -8.81 3.19
N VAL A 68 -2.20 -8.58 4.50
CA VAL A 68 -3.32 -8.54 5.45
C VAL A 68 -3.80 -7.11 5.57
N SER A 69 -5.00 -6.87 5.06
CA SER A 69 -5.66 -5.57 4.98
C SER A 69 -7.13 -5.73 5.36
N GLU A 70 -7.72 -4.63 5.84
CA GLU A 70 -9.10 -4.53 6.27
C GLU A 70 -9.60 -3.10 6.03
N PHE A 71 -10.89 -2.96 5.77
CA PHE A 71 -11.51 -1.65 5.59
C PHE A 71 -11.39 -0.85 6.88
N TYR A 72 -11.12 0.44 6.76
CA TYR A 72 -11.07 1.36 7.91
C TYR A 72 -10.09 0.95 9.03
N ARG A 73 -9.05 0.15 8.71
CA ARG A 73 -8.01 -0.28 9.68
C ARG A 73 -7.55 0.87 10.57
N ASN A 74 -7.64 0.69 11.88
CA ASN A 74 -7.50 1.74 12.89
C ASN A 74 -8.50 2.90 12.66
N PRO A 75 -9.80 2.72 12.93
CA PRO A 75 -10.87 3.67 12.57
C PRO A 75 -10.62 5.10 13.03
N ILE A 76 -10.03 5.28 14.21
CA ILE A 76 -9.70 6.62 14.74
C ILE A 76 -8.78 7.44 13.84
N ARG A 77 -7.92 6.79 13.04
CA ARG A 77 -7.05 7.48 12.08
C ARG A 77 -7.80 7.93 10.84
N TRP A 78 -8.83 7.19 10.43
CA TRP A 78 -9.73 7.61 9.35
C TRP A 78 -10.60 8.79 9.78
N GLN A 79 -11.06 8.79 11.03
CA GLN A 79 -11.75 9.94 11.61
C GLN A 79 -10.86 11.19 11.63
N GLN A 80 -9.60 11.07 12.06
CA GLN A 80 -8.63 12.18 12.00
C GLN A 80 -8.39 12.66 10.56
N LEU A 81 -8.27 11.73 9.60
CA LEU A 81 -8.18 12.09 8.19
C LEU A 81 -9.40 12.90 7.75
N GLU A 82 -10.62 12.47 8.10
CA GLU A 82 -11.88 13.11 7.73
C GLU A 82 -12.07 14.49 8.37
N GLU A 83 -11.83 14.61 9.68
CA GLU A 83 -12.16 15.79 10.47
C GLU A 83 -11.05 16.86 10.43
N ASP A 84 -9.79 16.44 10.54
CA ASP A 84 -8.66 17.37 10.72
C ASP A 84 -7.95 17.69 9.40
N ILE A 85 -7.74 16.67 8.56
CA ILE A 85 -6.84 16.75 7.40
C ILE A 85 -7.58 17.07 6.10
N LEU A 86 -8.65 16.32 5.81
CA LEU A 86 -9.38 16.41 4.55
C LEU A 86 -9.96 17.82 4.28
N PRO A 87 -10.50 18.57 5.26
CA PRO A 87 -10.99 19.92 5.01
C PRO A 87 -9.88 20.87 4.53
N HIS A 88 -8.65 20.70 5.04
CA HIS A 88 -7.51 21.48 4.58
C HIS A 88 -7.13 21.12 3.14
N LEU A 89 -7.03 19.81 2.85
CA LEU A 89 -6.69 19.31 1.51
C LEU A 89 -7.72 19.72 0.44
N ILE A 90 -9.01 19.71 0.77
CA ILE A 90 -10.07 20.15 -0.14
C ILE A 90 -9.89 21.64 -0.47
N ARG A 91 -9.65 22.49 0.54
CA ARG A 91 -9.46 23.94 0.35
C ARG A 91 -8.20 24.27 -0.45
N SER A 92 -7.12 23.52 -0.26
CA SER A 92 -5.85 23.74 -0.98
C SER A 92 -5.81 23.08 -2.35
N SER A 93 -6.67 22.09 -2.60
CA SER A 93 -6.74 21.42 -3.91
C SER A 93 -7.12 22.42 -5.00
N GLN A 94 -6.28 22.51 -6.04
CA GLN A 94 -6.54 23.36 -7.21
C GLN A 94 -7.53 22.66 -8.16
N GLY A 95 -8.75 22.44 -7.70
CA GLY A 95 -9.87 21.90 -8.49
C GLY A 95 -10.09 20.38 -8.35
N LYS A 96 -9.02 19.57 -8.39
CA LYS A 96 -9.12 18.11 -8.26
C LYS A 96 -8.13 17.55 -7.26
N LEU A 97 -8.64 16.87 -6.24
CA LEU A 97 -7.85 16.20 -5.20
C LEU A 97 -7.25 14.90 -5.75
N ARG A 98 -5.92 14.82 -5.79
CA ARG A 98 -5.19 13.61 -6.23
C ARG A 98 -4.66 12.86 -5.03
N VAL A 99 -5.10 11.61 -4.90
CA VAL A 99 -4.79 10.73 -3.77
C VAL A 99 -4.04 9.50 -4.28
N TRP A 100 -3.06 9.05 -3.53
CA TRP A 100 -2.36 7.79 -3.79
C TRP A 100 -2.41 6.87 -2.56
N SER A 101 -2.98 5.68 -2.71
CA SER A 101 -2.78 4.56 -1.78
C SER A 101 -1.61 3.70 -2.29
N ALA A 102 -0.49 3.81 -1.60
CA ALA A 102 0.78 3.16 -1.91
C ALA A 102 0.93 1.86 -1.11
N ALA A 103 1.07 0.74 -1.82
CA ALA A 103 0.96 -0.62 -1.30
C ALA A 103 -0.46 -0.98 -0.83
N CYS A 104 -1.40 -0.89 -1.76
CA CYS A 104 -2.83 -1.01 -1.51
C CYS A 104 -3.34 -2.45 -1.23
N SER A 105 -2.49 -3.46 -1.38
CA SER A 105 -2.81 -4.87 -1.16
C SER A 105 -4.10 -5.30 -1.88
N THR A 106 -5.05 -5.91 -1.18
CA THR A 106 -6.34 -6.37 -1.72
C THR A 106 -7.41 -5.28 -1.85
N GLY A 107 -7.05 -4.00 -1.74
CA GLY A 107 -7.88 -2.87 -2.16
C GLY A 107 -8.80 -2.25 -1.10
N GLU A 108 -8.78 -2.74 0.14
CA GLU A 108 -9.62 -2.21 1.21
C GLU A 108 -9.29 -0.73 1.53
N GLU A 109 -8.00 -0.36 1.52
CA GLU A 109 -7.56 1.03 1.76
C GLU A 109 -8.01 2.02 0.67
N PRO A 110 -7.74 1.79 -0.63
CA PRO A 110 -8.18 2.73 -1.67
C PRO A 110 -9.70 2.80 -1.80
N TYR A 111 -10.42 1.71 -1.52
CA TYR A 111 -11.89 1.78 -1.47
C TYR A 111 -12.41 2.50 -0.22
N SER A 112 -11.75 2.37 0.93
CA SER A 112 -12.05 3.18 2.12
C SER A 112 -11.88 4.68 1.81
N LEU A 113 -10.80 5.05 1.12
CA LEU A 113 -10.59 6.42 0.62
C LEU A 113 -11.68 6.85 -0.36
N ALA A 114 -12.07 6.01 -1.32
CA ALA A 114 -13.10 6.34 -2.29
C ALA A 114 -14.46 6.60 -1.64
N MET A 115 -14.86 5.76 -0.68
CA MET A 115 -16.11 5.93 0.07
C MET A 115 -16.07 7.19 0.93
N LEU A 116 -14.96 7.43 1.64
CA LEU A 116 -14.76 8.63 2.45
C LEU A 116 -14.85 9.91 1.61
N LEU A 117 -14.10 9.98 0.51
CA LEU A 117 -14.08 11.17 -0.35
C LEU A 117 -15.44 11.43 -1.01
N SER A 118 -16.17 10.37 -1.37
CA SER A 118 -17.52 10.48 -1.96
C SER A 118 -18.57 11.06 -0.99
N LYS A 119 -18.29 11.10 0.32
CA LYS A 119 -19.13 11.77 1.31
C LYS A 119 -19.03 13.30 1.22
N HIS A 120 -17.90 13.82 0.74
CA HIS A 120 -17.56 15.25 0.77
C HIS A 120 -17.40 15.88 -0.61
N LEU A 121 -17.12 15.08 -1.64
CA LEU A 121 -16.75 15.53 -2.98
C LEU A 121 -17.52 14.76 -4.06
N ALA A 122 -17.86 15.44 -5.15
CA ALA A 122 -18.36 14.76 -6.34
C ALA A 122 -17.24 13.92 -6.99
N PRO A 123 -17.56 12.80 -7.66
CA PRO A 123 -16.57 11.95 -8.35
C PRO A 123 -15.60 12.67 -9.28
N SER A 124 -16.02 13.77 -9.91
CA SER A 124 -15.17 14.57 -10.80
C SER A 124 -14.08 15.36 -10.06
N GLN A 125 -14.26 15.61 -8.76
CA GLN A 125 -13.40 16.44 -7.92
C GLN A 125 -12.24 15.68 -7.28
N PHE A 126 -12.12 14.36 -7.47
CA PHE A 126 -10.98 13.60 -6.97
C PHE A 126 -10.58 12.45 -7.88
N SER A 127 -9.38 11.92 -7.66
CA SER A 127 -8.88 10.69 -8.29
C SER A 127 -7.99 9.92 -7.33
N ILE A 128 -8.16 8.61 -7.27
CA ILE A 128 -7.34 7.72 -6.44
C ILE A 128 -6.50 6.84 -7.34
N MET A 129 -5.19 6.94 -7.18
CA MET A 129 -4.25 5.93 -7.66
C MET A 129 -4.02 4.92 -6.54
N ALA A 130 -4.13 3.63 -6.84
CA ALA A 130 -3.83 2.56 -5.90
C ALA A 130 -2.73 1.70 -6.52
N THR A 131 -1.65 1.45 -5.79
CA THR A 131 -0.53 0.69 -6.34
C THR A 131 -0.06 -0.42 -5.43
N ASP A 132 0.38 -1.52 -6.01
CA ASP A 132 1.05 -2.60 -5.29
C ASP A 132 2.14 -3.24 -6.17
N LEU A 133 3.04 -3.99 -5.53
CA LEU A 133 4.08 -4.75 -6.21
C LEU A 133 3.53 -6.08 -6.76
N ASP A 134 2.49 -6.63 -6.12
CA ASP A 134 1.93 -7.94 -6.43
C ASP A 134 0.66 -7.82 -7.30
N ASP A 135 0.74 -8.32 -8.54
CA ASP A 135 -0.38 -8.31 -9.49
C ASP A 135 -1.56 -9.16 -9.00
N VAL A 136 -1.30 -10.22 -8.22
CA VAL A 136 -2.35 -11.12 -7.74
C VAL A 136 -3.28 -10.40 -6.77
N VAL A 137 -2.74 -9.57 -5.87
CA VAL A 137 -3.58 -8.79 -4.94
C VAL A 137 -4.26 -7.63 -5.63
N ILE A 138 -3.63 -7.03 -6.65
CA ILE A 138 -4.27 -6.02 -7.50
C ILE A 138 -5.49 -6.60 -8.21
N GLU A 139 -5.38 -7.80 -8.79
CA GLU A 139 -6.52 -8.44 -9.46
C GLU A 139 -7.64 -8.80 -8.46
N LYS A 140 -7.30 -9.24 -7.25
CA LYS A 140 -8.29 -9.42 -6.17
C LYS A 140 -8.97 -8.11 -5.80
N ALA A 141 -8.22 -7.01 -5.71
CA ALA A 141 -8.77 -5.68 -5.44
C ALA A 141 -9.76 -5.24 -6.54
N LYS A 142 -9.42 -5.46 -7.81
CA LYS A 142 -10.30 -5.15 -8.95
C LYS A 142 -11.57 -5.99 -8.98
N GLN A 143 -11.53 -7.24 -8.50
CA GLN A 143 -12.74 -8.05 -8.33
C GLN A 143 -13.70 -7.45 -7.31
N GLY A 144 -13.17 -6.75 -6.29
CA GLY A 144 -13.99 -6.05 -5.29
C GLY A 144 -14.80 -6.99 -4.40
N LYS A 145 -14.27 -8.20 -4.17
CA LYS A 145 -14.90 -9.28 -3.41
C LYS A 145 -14.20 -9.43 -2.06
N TYR A 146 -14.97 -9.38 -0.97
CA TYR A 146 -14.45 -9.39 0.39
C TYR A 146 -15.26 -10.30 1.30
N HIS A 147 -14.62 -10.84 2.35
CA HIS A 147 -15.33 -11.54 3.42
C HIS A 147 -15.77 -10.57 4.51
N GLU A 148 -16.81 -10.92 5.26
CA GLU A 148 -17.36 -10.12 6.37
C GLU A 148 -16.27 -9.60 7.33
N ARG A 149 -15.27 -10.43 7.64
CA ARG A 149 -14.15 -10.05 8.52
C ARG A 149 -13.40 -8.80 8.07
N ALA A 150 -13.33 -8.52 6.77
CA ALA A 150 -12.63 -7.35 6.25
C ALA A 150 -13.43 -6.06 6.46
N LEU A 151 -14.74 -6.16 6.74
CA LEU A 151 -15.67 -5.05 6.90
C LEU A 151 -15.95 -4.72 8.38
N ILE A 152 -15.40 -5.45 9.35
CA ILE A 152 -15.71 -5.31 10.79
C ILE A 152 -15.59 -3.86 11.27
N ASP A 153 -14.56 -3.15 10.82
CA ASP A 153 -14.25 -1.78 11.22
C ASP A 153 -14.84 -0.71 10.27
N LEU A 154 -15.50 -1.12 9.17
CA LEU A 154 -16.11 -0.21 8.19
C LEU A 154 -17.42 0.37 8.76
N PRO A 155 -17.63 1.70 8.76
CA PRO A 155 -18.89 2.29 9.18
C PRO A 155 -20.10 1.67 8.48
N GLU A 156 -21.16 1.37 9.26
CA GLU A 156 -22.37 0.71 8.74
C GLU A 156 -23.01 1.46 7.57
N GLU A 157 -22.90 2.80 7.54
CA GLU A 157 -23.41 3.62 6.45
C GLU A 157 -22.77 3.25 5.10
N PHE A 158 -21.47 2.95 5.09
CA PHE A 158 -20.76 2.54 3.89
C PHE A 158 -21.04 1.09 3.52
N GLN A 159 -21.14 0.20 4.52
CA GLN A 159 -21.53 -1.18 4.27
C GLN A 159 -22.89 -1.26 3.58
N LYS A 160 -23.91 -0.57 4.11
CA LYS A 160 -25.27 -0.59 3.58
C LYS A 160 -25.39 0.06 2.20
N ARG A 161 -24.60 1.11 1.93
CA ARG A 161 -24.66 1.86 0.68
C ARG A 161 -23.86 1.21 -0.45
N TYR A 162 -22.66 0.75 -0.15
CA TYR A 162 -21.66 0.41 -1.17
C TYR A 162 -21.38 -1.09 -1.28
N PHE A 163 -21.97 -1.94 -0.44
CA PHE A 163 -21.77 -3.38 -0.53
C PHE A 163 -23.06 -4.15 -0.74
N THR A 164 -22.97 -5.20 -1.55
CA THR A 164 -24.04 -6.20 -1.70
C THR A 164 -23.52 -7.55 -1.22
N ARG A 165 -24.20 -8.16 -0.26
CA ARG A 165 -23.90 -9.52 0.20
C ARG A 165 -24.43 -10.55 -0.80
N ARG A 166 -23.62 -11.52 -1.19
CA ARG A 166 -23.99 -12.68 -2.00
C ARG A 166 -23.36 -13.94 -1.38
N GLY A 167 -24.18 -14.74 -0.69
CA GLY A 167 -23.67 -15.85 0.13
C GLY A 167 -22.83 -15.32 1.30
N ASP A 168 -21.61 -15.84 1.43
CA ASP A 168 -20.66 -15.45 2.48
C ASP A 168 -19.74 -14.28 2.09
N ASP A 169 -19.91 -13.77 0.86
CA ASP A 169 -19.07 -12.74 0.29
C ASP A 169 -19.81 -11.41 0.12
N TYR A 170 -19.06 -10.33 0.26
CA TYR A 170 -19.49 -8.95 0.07
C TYR A 170 -18.83 -8.39 -1.18
N TYR A 171 -19.63 -7.78 -2.05
CA TYR A 171 -19.18 -7.19 -3.30
C TYR A 171 -19.35 -5.68 -3.23
N ILE A 172 -18.25 -4.95 -3.39
CA ILE A 172 -18.29 -3.48 -3.44
C ILE A 172 -18.90 -3.01 -4.77
N SER A 173 -19.66 -1.92 -4.72
CA SER A 173 -20.38 -1.37 -5.86
C SER A 173 -19.44 -0.86 -6.95
N ASP A 174 -19.84 -1.03 -8.21
CA ASP A 174 -19.05 -0.55 -9.35
C ASP A 174 -18.91 0.97 -9.36
N GLU A 175 -19.84 1.71 -8.73
CA GLU A 175 -19.73 3.17 -8.55
C GLU A 175 -18.52 3.59 -7.72
N ILE A 176 -18.08 2.76 -6.76
CA ILE A 176 -16.86 3.00 -5.99
C ILE A 176 -15.64 2.46 -6.72
N LYS A 177 -15.77 1.30 -7.39
CA LYS A 177 -14.65 0.68 -8.13
C LYS A 177 -14.08 1.60 -9.20
N GLN A 178 -14.94 2.26 -9.95
CA GLN A 178 -14.53 3.18 -11.02
C GLN A 178 -13.77 4.42 -10.54
N LEU A 179 -13.78 4.72 -9.23
CA LEU A 179 -13.07 5.87 -8.63
C LEU A 179 -11.60 5.57 -8.34
N VAL A 180 -11.19 4.29 -8.43
CA VAL A 180 -9.85 3.82 -8.10
C VAL A 180 -9.17 3.28 -9.35
N THR A 181 -7.99 3.82 -9.66
CA THR A 181 -7.12 3.31 -10.71
C THR A 181 -6.01 2.46 -10.10
N PHE A 182 -6.07 1.15 -10.30
CA PHE A 182 -5.03 0.22 -9.85
C PHE A 182 -3.86 0.14 -10.84
N LYS A 183 -2.62 0.19 -10.34
CA LYS A 183 -1.39 0.00 -11.14
C LYS A 183 -0.37 -0.84 -10.38
N LYS A 184 0.45 -1.60 -11.12
CA LYS A 184 1.66 -2.20 -10.54
C LYS A 184 2.71 -1.10 -10.30
N HIS A 185 3.32 -1.08 -9.13
CA HIS A 185 4.40 -0.14 -8.79
C HIS A 185 5.32 -0.72 -7.71
N ASN A 186 6.63 -0.64 -7.95
CA ASN A 186 7.65 -0.94 -6.97
C ASN A 186 8.15 0.35 -6.30
N LEU A 187 7.77 0.57 -5.03
CA LEU A 187 8.19 1.74 -4.25
C LEU A 187 9.71 1.94 -4.18
N LEU A 188 10.50 0.89 -4.36
CA LEU A 188 11.95 0.92 -4.21
C LEU A 188 12.72 1.12 -5.52
N ALA A 189 12.04 1.04 -6.66
CA ALA A 189 12.68 1.06 -7.98
C ALA A 189 12.01 1.99 -9.00
N ASP A 190 10.69 2.08 -8.97
CA ASP A 190 9.93 2.77 -10.01
C ASP A 190 9.90 4.27 -9.79
N VAL A 191 9.66 5.02 -10.88
CA VAL A 191 9.50 6.48 -10.84
C VAL A 191 8.14 6.82 -10.23
N TYR A 192 8.12 7.86 -9.40
CA TYR A 192 6.91 8.30 -8.70
C TYR A 192 6.18 9.35 -9.53
N GLU A 193 4.87 9.17 -9.70
CA GLU A 193 4.01 10.25 -10.18
C GLU A 193 4.06 11.45 -9.22
N ARG A 194 3.77 12.65 -9.73
CA ARG A 194 3.84 13.90 -8.97
C ARG A 194 2.50 14.55 -8.80
N ASN A 195 2.47 15.59 -7.97
CA ASN A 195 1.33 16.45 -7.70
C ASN A 195 0.17 15.71 -7.01
N PHE A 196 0.49 14.87 -6.02
CA PHE A 196 -0.50 14.33 -5.08
C PHE A 196 -0.77 15.32 -3.94
N ASP A 197 -2.02 15.41 -3.53
CA ASP A 197 -2.45 16.18 -2.36
C ASP A 197 -2.41 15.28 -1.11
N LEU A 198 -2.66 13.97 -1.27
CA LEU A 198 -2.55 12.97 -0.21
C LEU A 198 -1.83 11.72 -0.72
N ILE A 199 -0.84 11.25 0.04
CA ILE A 199 -0.27 9.91 -0.10
C ILE A 199 -0.58 9.14 1.19
N VAL A 200 -1.19 7.97 1.05
CA VAL A 200 -1.41 7.01 2.13
C VAL A 200 -0.47 5.84 1.88
N CYS A 201 0.43 5.56 2.83
CA CYS A 201 1.38 4.46 2.75
C CYS A 201 1.50 3.85 4.14
N ARG A 202 0.68 2.82 4.40
CA ARG A 202 0.46 2.29 5.74
C ARG A 202 0.88 0.83 5.81
N ASN A 203 1.56 0.47 6.89
CA ASN A 203 1.91 -0.91 7.24
C ASN A 203 2.82 -1.62 6.23
N VAL A 204 3.55 -0.89 5.38
CA VAL A 204 4.53 -1.44 4.43
C VAL A 204 5.97 -1.06 4.78
N LEU A 205 6.20 0.16 5.27
CA LEU A 205 7.54 0.67 5.51
C LEU A 205 8.23 -0.07 6.66
N ILE A 206 7.46 -0.67 7.57
CA ILE A 206 7.98 -1.51 8.65
C ILE A 206 8.87 -2.67 8.17
N TYR A 207 8.73 -3.12 6.92
CA TYR A 207 9.53 -4.20 6.34
C TYR A 207 10.84 -3.75 5.71
N PHE A 208 10.97 -2.46 5.42
CA PHE A 208 12.15 -1.89 4.75
C PHE A 208 13.29 -1.63 5.72
N THR A 209 14.52 -1.67 5.20
CA THR A 209 15.70 -1.14 5.91
C THR A 209 15.58 0.37 6.07
N GLU A 210 16.35 0.96 7.00
CA GLU A 210 16.31 2.42 7.18
C GLU A 210 16.73 3.15 5.90
N GLU A 211 17.78 2.70 5.20
CA GLU A 211 18.20 3.28 3.91
C GLU A 211 17.07 3.28 2.87
N ALA A 212 16.33 2.17 2.76
CA ALA A 212 15.21 2.05 1.84
C ALA A 212 14.07 3.00 2.22
N LYS A 213 13.76 3.14 3.52
CA LYS A 213 12.78 4.12 3.99
C LYS A 213 13.19 5.56 3.66
N GLU A 214 14.46 5.94 3.83
CA GLU A 214 14.94 7.29 3.52
C GLU A 214 14.70 7.64 2.04
N LYS A 215 14.96 6.68 1.14
CA LYS A 215 14.68 6.82 -0.30
C LYS A 215 13.18 7.02 -0.54
N VAL A 216 12.34 6.19 0.06
CA VAL A 216 10.87 6.28 -0.09
C VAL A 216 10.33 7.60 0.44
N TYR A 217 10.75 8.07 1.62
CA TYR A 217 10.31 9.34 2.19
C TYR A 217 10.68 10.53 1.31
N THR A 218 11.88 10.51 0.73
CA THR A 218 12.35 11.55 -0.20
C THR A 218 11.56 11.51 -1.50
N SER A 219 11.25 10.33 -2.03
CA SER A 219 10.43 10.17 -3.24
C SER A 219 8.99 10.60 -3.01
N PHE A 220 8.37 10.25 -1.88
CA PHE A 220 7.05 10.76 -1.49
C PHE A 220 7.05 12.28 -1.36
N GLN A 221 8.12 12.87 -0.83
CA GLN A 221 8.17 14.32 -0.66
C GLN A 221 8.17 15.00 -2.04
N ARG A 222 8.88 14.44 -3.02
CA ARG A 222 8.86 14.96 -4.40
C ARG A 222 7.52 14.73 -5.10
N ALA A 223 6.81 13.66 -4.73
CA ALA A 223 5.52 13.30 -5.30
C ALA A 223 4.37 14.20 -4.77
N LEU A 224 4.45 14.63 -3.52
CA LEU A 224 3.47 15.52 -2.90
C LEU A 224 3.57 16.95 -3.44
N ARG A 225 2.42 17.64 -3.51
CA ARG A 225 2.36 19.10 -3.69
C ARG A 225 2.82 19.81 -2.41
N PRO A 226 3.32 21.05 -2.48
CA PRO A 226 3.51 21.87 -1.28
C PRO A 226 2.20 21.94 -0.47
N GLY A 227 2.28 21.74 0.85
CA GLY A 227 1.11 21.58 1.72
C GLY A 227 0.37 20.23 1.63
N GLY A 228 0.80 19.30 0.76
CA GLY A 228 0.23 17.96 0.66
C GLY A 228 0.58 17.08 1.87
N MET A 229 -0.23 16.05 2.11
CA MET A 229 -0.13 15.21 3.31
C MET A 229 0.37 13.79 3.01
N LEU A 230 1.28 13.29 3.85
CA LEU A 230 1.65 11.88 3.93
C LEU A 230 1.01 11.26 5.18
N PHE A 231 0.22 10.21 4.99
CA PHE A 231 -0.42 9.42 6.05
C PHE A 231 0.24 8.04 6.14
N VAL A 232 0.84 7.73 7.30
CA VAL A 232 1.52 6.45 7.57
C VAL A 232 0.77 5.59 8.60
N GLY A 233 1.18 4.32 8.74
CA GLY A 233 0.57 3.37 9.66
C GLY A 233 0.83 3.68 11.13
N GLY A 234 -0.01 3.17 12.02
CA GLY A 234 0.03 3.47 13.48
C GLY A 234 1.29 2.99 14.22
N THR A 235 2.15 2.21 13.56
CA THR A 235 3.44 1.74 14.08
C THR A 235 4.62 2.36 13.30
N GLU A 236 4.34 3.25 12.37
CA GLU A 236 5.32 3.86 11.48
C GLU A 236 5.52 5.32 11.93
N GLN A 237 6.73 5.64 12.37
CA GLN A 237 7.11 6.99 12.72
C GLN A 237 8.29 7.41 11.86
N ILE A 238 8.17 8.57 11.21
CA ILE A 238 9.29 9.22 10.53
C ILE A 238 10.13 9.92 11.60
N PHE A 239 11.35 9.41 11.82
CA PHE A 239 12.32 10.06 12.69
C PHE A 239 12.86 11.32 12.00
N GLN A 240 12.92 12.43 12.74
CA GLN A 240 13.39 13.73 12.23
C GLN A 240 12.74 14.12 10.88
N PRO A 241 11.40 14.22 10.80
CA PRO A 241 10.68 14.40 9.53
C PRO A 241 11.14 15.63 8.72
N LYS A 242 11.63 16.66 9.41
CA LYS A 242 12.22 17.86 8.80
C LYS A 242 13.39 17.56 7.86
N ARG A 243 14.19 16.52 8.13
CA ARG A 243 15.31 16.09 7.26
C ARG A 243 14.84 15.68 5.86
N TYR A 244 13.60 15.19 5.76
CA TYR A 244 12.98 14.79 4.50
C TYR A 244 11.99 15.83 3.97
N GLY A 245 11.97 17.05 4.54
CA GLY A 245 11.07 18.13 4.11
C GLY A 245 9.63 18.00 4.60
N TYR A 246 9.40 17.33 5.74
CA TYR A 246 8.08 17.22 6.35
C TYR A 246 7.97 17.92 7.70
N ALA A 247 6.79 18.47 7.97
CA ALA A 247 6.34 18.87 9.30
C ALA A 247 5.31 17.87 9.81
N MET A 248 5.51 17.35 11.03
CA MET A 248 4.46 16.55 11.68
C MET A 248 3.32 17.48 12.07
N LYS A 249 2.12 17.25 11.52
CA LYS A 249 0.91 17.99 11.90
C LYS A 249 0.18 17.35 13.05
N GLN A 250 0.10 16.03 13.01
CA GLN A 250 -0.52 15.19 14.02
C GLN A 250 0.18 13.82 13.98
N SER A 251 -0.08 12.97 14.97
CA SER A 251 0.43 11.59 14.94
C SER A 251 0.08 10.91 13.62
N PHE A 252 1.09 10.39 12.92
CA PHE A 252 1.00 9.67 11.64
C PHE A 252 0.65 10.51 10.39
N PHE A 253 0.45 11.81 10.54
CA PHE A 253 0.19 12.74 9.44
C PHE A 253 1.33 13.77 9.31
N TYR A 254 1.96 13.80 8.14
CA TYR A 254 3.14 14.59 7.84
C TYR A 254 2.87 15.48 6.63
N GLU A 255 2.89 16.80 6.83
CA GLU A 255 2.71 17.77 5.76
C GLU A 255 4.04 18.03 5.07
N LYS A 256 4.03 18.07 3.74
CA LYS A 256 5.16 18.55 2.96
C LYS A 256 5.36 20.04 3.22
N MET A 257 6.53 20.39 3.72
CA MET A 257 6.94 21.78 3.90
C MET A 257 7.11 22.46 2.55
N ASP A 258 6.73 23.74 2.49
CA ASP A 258 7.12 24.61 1.39
C ASP A 258 8.65 24.78 1.44
N GLY A 259 9.29 24.53 0.30
CA GLY A 259 10.73 24.65 0.12
C GLY A 259 11.16 26.07 -0.22
#